data_AF-A0A162V875-F1
#
_entry.id   AF-A0A162V875-F1
#
_cell.length_a   1.000
_cell.length_b   1.000
_cell.length_c   1.000
_cell.angle_alpha   90.00
_cell.angle_beta   90.00
_cell.angle_gamma   90.00
#
_symmetry.space_group_name_H-M   'P 1'
#
loop_
_entity.id
_entity.type
_entity.pdbx_description
1 polymer ?
#
loop_
_entity_poly.entity_id
_entity_poly.type
_entity_poly.pdbx_seq_one_letter_code
_entity_poly.pdbx_strand_id
1 'polypeptide(L)'
;MPRLRRSFGTCALLYISVLECYGLPENTTEDTRATYSNVVAFSVIKAIVFAYLAHSMVIRPSMNTISSGTFGERFLFLAFPTFAGSLVSHHISAAWYGDRSLGIENFKKPLEVYSKTISEEADDNIIHTIAGEPSGSYFGSFSAQNDIELESNPMKANLNMVQQKTQRKSDWLVDYGNKTQEFNIEDHDNATYLAALLQSLGPDKAKKLKHCLLNSSLFVGFDLLDETLLEDLNYIKTDQIRVIGLGVACKYQASVAPSVVRYLPTTMLDQLYDSSSVDRVPYKEVFITLVQLGYTVIECLNPNNENKWIKSVLLVYMIMSMGQTLSILALHTQEFAFSVRYRPGHPKQNISSDNTCTPASDTHLDKDFGCTSRPLEGQNETANEYCDAVIHKGSFLYQVLQGLNIYTNTEEPLDPYEESVWNFFVVVLLFAMPFLLGIWADYASHSTTEWLVLA
;
A
#
# COMPACT_ATOMS: atom_id res chain seq x y z
N MET A 1 9.83 19.68 -8.07
CA MET A 1 10.75 20.16 -7.01
C MET A 1 10.61 21.63 -6.54
N PRO A 2 9.94 22.60 -7.21
CA PRO A 2 9.91 23.99 -6.72
C PRO A 2 9.02 24.24 -5.47
N ARG A 3 8.08 23.35 -5.16
CA ARG A 3 7.21 23.48 -3.97
C ARG A 3 7.94 23.14 -2.64
N LEU A 4 8.90 22.22 -2.67
CA LEU A 4 9.66 21.78 -1.49
C LEU A 4 10.64 22.87 -0.97
N ARG A 5 11.18 23.68 -1.89
CA ARG A 5 12.07 24.79 -1.56
C ARG A 5 11.32 25.93 -0.86
N ARG A 6 10.03 26.10 -1.15
CA ARG A 6 9.17 27.09 -0.49
C ARG A 6 8.82 26.67 0.93
N SER A 7 8.40 25.42 1.16
CA SER A 7 8.04 24.94 2.50
C SER A 7 9.22 24.94 3.48
N PHE A 8 10.41 24.52 3.04
CA PHE A 8 11.63 24.59 3.88
C PHE A 8 12.04 26.05 4.18
N GLY A 9 11.91 26.94 3.19
CA GLY A 9 12.17 28.37 3.36
C GLY A 9 11.21 29.05 4.34
N THR A 10 9.91 28.72 4.30
CA THR A 10 8.93 29.23 5.28
C THR A 10 9.17 28.69 6.68
N CYS A 11 9.55 27.41 6.85
CA CYS A 11 9.88 26.88 8.18
C CYS A 11 11.17 27.50 8.75
N ALA A 12 12.18 27.71 7.91
CA ALA A 12 13.42 28.39 8.32
C ALA A 12 13.19 29.87 8.64
N LEU A 13 12.37 30.57 7.85
CA LEU A 13 11.99 31.96 8.13
C LEU A 13 11.14 32.06 9.40
N LEU A 14 10.16 31.18 9.62
CA LEU A 14 9.42 31.12 10.89
C LEU A 14 10.36 30.85 12.07
N TYR A 15 11.33 29.94 11.93
CA TYR A 15 12.32 29.65 12.97
C TYR A 15 13.20 30.88 13.30
N ILE A 16 13.68 31.60 12.27
CA ILE A 16 14.50 32.81 12.45
C ILE A 16 13.68 33.95 13.04
N SER A 17 12.48 34.20 12.53
CA SER A 17 11.58 35.24 13.04
C SER A 17 11.13 34.99 14.48
N VAL A 18 11.01 33.72 14.88
CA VAL A 18 10.70 33.31 16.27
C VAL A 18 11.92 33.48 17.20
N LEU A 19 13.15 33.30 16.70
CA LEU A 19 14.38 33.50 17.46
C LEU A 19 14.73 34.98 17.65
N GLU A 20 14.45 35.85 16.67
CA GLU A 20 14.72 37.28 16.80
C GLU A 20 13.73 38.02 17.73
N CYS A 21 12.63 37.37 18.12
CA CYS A 21 11.72 37.90 19.15
C CYS A 21 12.23 37.72 20.59
N TYR A 22 13.43 37.14 20.80
CA TYR A 22 14.08 36.95 22.11
C TYR A 22 14.82 38.18 22.65
N GLY A 23 14.50 39.38 22.14
CA GLY A 23 14.95 40.64 22.75
C GLY A 23 14.31 40.82 24.12
N LEU A 24 14.90 40.23 25.15
CA LEU A 24 14.51 40.40 26.55
C LEU A 24 14.56 41.92 26.87
N PRO A 25 13.46 42.56 27.30
CA PRO A 25 13.54 43.93 27.80
C PRO A 25 14.27 43.87 29.14
N GLU A 26 15.52 44.29 29.12
CA GLU A 26 16.30 44.55 30.31
C GLU A 26 15.62 45.74 31.02
N ASN A 27 15.09 45.49 32.23
CA ASN A 27 14.43 46.40 33.17
C ASN A 27 12.89 46.43 33.09
N THR A 28 12.19 45.75 34.02
CA THR A 28 11.12 46.38 34.84
C THR A 28 10.55 45.46 35.92
N THR A 29 10.37 46.02 37.12
CA THR A 29 9.63 45.51 38.27
C THR A 29 8.12 45.67 38.06
N GLU A 30 7.33 44.71 38.57
CA GLU A 30 5.85 44.59 38.55
C GLU A 30 5.14 44.18 37.24
N ASP A 31 5.63 44.55 36.05
CA ASP A 31 5.11 44.01 34.76
C ASP A 31 5.62 42.59 34.42
N THR A 32 6.42 42.02 35.32
CA THR A 32 7.04 40.69 35.19
C THR A 32 6.03 39.57 35.11
N ARG A 33 4.82 39.70 35.70
CA ARG A 33 3.83 38.61 35.69
C ARG A 33 3.14 38.46 34.32
N ALA A 34 2.78 39.58 33.69
CA ALA A 34 2.20 39.58 32.34
C ALA A 34 3.27 39.19 31.29
N THR A 35 4.49 39.69 31.45
CA THR A 35 5.62 39.34 30.58
C THR A 35 5.99 37.86 30.68
N TYR A 36 6.02 37.31 31.91
CA TYR A 36 6.26 35.88 32.14
C TYR A 36 5.16 35.00 31.53
N SER A 37 3.89 35.40 31.69
CA SER A 37 2.75 34.70 31.08
C SER A 37 2.84 34.67 29.55
N ASN A 38 3.24 35.77 28.90
CA ASN A 38 3.42 35.83 27.46
C ASN A 38 4.57 34.95 26.97
N VAL A 39 5.69 34.92 27.69
CA VAL A 39 6.85 34.06 27.36
C VAL A 39 6.49 32.58 27.49
N VAL A 40 5.76 32.20 28.54
CA VAL A 40 5.29 30.83 28.73
C VAL A 40 4.28 30.44 27.65
N ALA A 41 3.28 31.28 27.36
CA ALA A 41 2.29 31.04 26.32
C ALA A 41 2.95 30.91 24.94
N PHE A 42 3.94 31.75 24.63
CA PHE A 42 4.67 31.66 23.37
C PHE A 42 5.51 30.38 23.27
N SER A 43 6.17 29.96 24.35
CA SER A 43 6.92 28.70 24.40
C SER A 43 6.01 27.48 24.18
N VAL A 44 4.82 27.50 24.80
CA VAL A 44 3.75 26.51 24.59
C VAL A 44 3.35 26.46 23.12
N ILE A 45 2.97 27.60 22.54
CA ILE A 45 2.52 27.68 21.14
C ILE A 45 3.64 27.23 20.20
N LYS A 46 4.89 27.60 20.47
CA LYS A 46 6.06 27.17 19.71
C LYS A 46 6.19 25.65 19.75
N ALA A 47 6.21 25.04 20.93
CA ALA A 47 6.35 23.60 21.10
C ALA A 47 5.22 22.84 20.38
N ILE A 48 3.98 23.31 20.55
CA ILE A 48 2.79 22.83 19.84
C ILE A 48 3.02 22.92 18.34
N VAL A 49 3.25 24.11 17.78
CA VAL A 49 3.40 24.31 16.32
C VAL A 49 4.53 23.45 15.75
N PHE A 50 5.67 23.32 16.42
CA PHE A 50 6.77 22.46 15.95
C PHE A 50 6.40 20.98 15.99
N ALA A 51 5.83 20.50 17.09
CA ALA A 51 5.41 19.10 17.22
C ALA A 51 4.34 18.76 16.17
N TYR A 52 3.39 19.67 15.97
CA TYR A 52 2.31 19.55 14.98
C TYR A 52 2.81 19.61 13.54
N LEU A 53 3.71 20.53 13.19
CA LEU A 53 4.28 20.60 11.86
C LEU A 53 5.11 19.35 11.55
N ALA A 54 5.92 18.90 12.51
CA ALA A 54 6.72 17.70 12.34
C ALA A 54 5.83 16.44 12.22
N HIS A 55 4.80 16.31 13.06
CA HIS A 55 3.76 15.28 12.96
C HIS A 55 3.07 15.31 11.59
N SER A 56 2.70 16.50 11.08
CA SER A 56 2.04 16.63 9.79
C SER A 56 2.91 16.16 8.62
N MET A 57 4.23 16.30 8.73
CA MET A 57 5.16 15.91 7.67
C MET A 57 5.35 14.40 7.57
N VAL A 58 5.17 13.69 8.67
CA VAL A 58 5.37 12.23 8.76
C VAL A 58 4.08 11.45 8.49
N ILE A 59 2.94 12.13 8.42
CA ILE A 59 1.71 11.52 7.93
C ILE A 59 1.90 11.08 6.49
N ARG A 60 1.57 9.81 6.28
CA ARG A 60 1.62 9.14 4.99
C ARG A 60 0.71 9.86 3.99
N PRO A 61 1.18 10.12 2.76
CA PRO A 61 0.32 10.62 1.71
C PRO A 61 -0.72 9.57 1.31
N SER A 62 -2.01 9.91 1.35
CA SER A 62 -3.04 9.13 0.66
C SER A 62 -2.93 9.30 -0.85
N MET A 63 -3.17 8.20 -1.56
CA MET A 63 -3.12 8.10 -3.02
C MET A 63 -4.49 8.33 -3.67
N ASN A 64 -5.54 8.54 -2.87
CA ASN A 64 -6.90 8.34 -3.37
C ASN A 64 -7.41 9.46 -4.29
N THR A 65 -6.96 10.71 -4.17
CA THR A 65 -7.26 11.76 -5.17
C THR A 65 -6.22 12.90 -5.17
N ILE A 66 -6.07 13.60 -6.30
CA ILE A 66 -5.31 14.85 -6.39
C ILE A 66 -6.03 16.02 -5.67
N SER A 67 -7.38 15.99 -5.56
CA SER A 67 -8.19 17.16 -5.18
C SER A 67 -8.48 17.27 -3.67
N SER A 68 -8.68 16.17 -2.95
CA SER A 68 -8.75 16.15 -1.47
C SER A 68 -7.42 15.76 -0.82
N GLY A 69 -6.33 15.92 -1.59
CA GLY A 69 -5.06 15.23 -1.40
C GLY A 69 -4.39 15.41 -0.05
N THR A 70 -3.25 14.73 0.11
CA THR A 70 -2.38 14.66 1.32
C THR A 70 -2.38 15.89 2.23
N PHE A 71 -2.49 17.10 1.71
CA PHE A 71 -2.63 18.32 2.50
C PHE A 71 -3.90 18.36 3.38
N GLY A 72 -5.07 18.02 2.83
CA GLY A 72 -6.34 18.02 3.57
C GLY A 72 -6.33 16.98 4.69
N GLU A 73 -5.82 15.78 4.40
CA GLU A 73 -5.57 14.76 5.41
C GLU A 73 -4.60 15.24 6.49
N ARG A 74 -3.42 15.75 6.09
CA ARG A 74 -2.44 16.31 7.04
C ARG A 74 -3.04 17.41 7.91
N PHE A 75 -3.91 18.25 7.35
CA PHE A 75 -4.64 19.26 8.09
C PHE A 75 -5.68 18.65 9.03
N LEU A 76 -6.38 17.59 8.62
CA LEU A 76 -7.30 16.86 9.49
C LEU A 76 -6.57 16.25 10.69
N PHE A 77 -5.42 15.62 10.48
CA PHE A 77 -4.60 15.09 11.57
C PHE A 77 -3.91 16.17 12.40
N LEU A 78 -3.65 17.34 11.80
CA LEU A 78 -3.22 18.53 12.53
C LEU A 78 -4.34 19.03 13.45
N ALA A 79 -5.60 18.98 13.02
CA ALA A 79 -6.73 19.37 13.85
C ALA A 79 -7.10 18.28 14.87
N PHE A 80 -6.91 17.00 14.51
CA PHE A 80 -7.31 15.84 15.29
C PHE A 80 -6.17 14.80 15.34
N PRO A 81 -5.13 15.03 16.18
CA PRO A 81 -4.00 14.11 16.32
C PRO A 81 -4.44 12.69 16.64
N THR A 82 -5.51 12.55 17.43
CA THR A 82 -6.01 11.26 17.87
C THR A 82 -6.44 10.36 16.71
N PHE A 83 -6.93 10.95 15.61
CA PHE A 83 -7.27 10.24 14.38
C PHE A 83 -6.04 9.63 13.69
N ALA A 84 -4.84 10.20 13.89
CA ALA A 84 -3.60 9.63 13.34
C ALA A 84 -3.25 8.30 14.01
N GLY A 85 -3.63 8.11 15.27
CA GLY A 85 -3.32 6.90 16.02
C GLY A 85 -4.05 5.65 15.50
N SER A 86 -5.31 5.77 15.08
CA SER A 86 -6.04 4.64 14.46
C SER A 86 -5.38 4.20 13.15
N LEU A 87 -4.91 5.13 12.34
CA LEU A 87 -4.22 4.82 11.08
C LEU A 87 -2.84 4.20 11.29
N VAL A 88 -2.07 4.71 12.25
CA VAL A 88 -0.80 4.10 12.66
C VAL A 88 -1.02 2.63 13.01
N SER A 89 -2.04 2.37 13.83
CA SER A 89 -2.41 1.04 14.26
C SER A 89 -2.86 0.15 13.11
N HIS A 90 -3.70 0.67 12.20
CA HIS A 90 -4.12 -0.04 10.99
C HIS A 90 -2.94 -0.40 10.08
N HIS A 91 -1.95 0.49 9.91
CA HIS A 91 -0.77 0.20 9.10
C HIS A 91 0.16 -0.85 9.74
N ILE A 92 0.31 -0.79 11.07
CA ILE A 92 1.09 -1.80 11.81
C ILE A 92 0.39 -3.16 11.73
N SER A 93 -0.93 -3.21 11.93
CA SER A 93 -1.70 -4.45 11.83
C SER A 93 -1.67 -4.99 10.41
N ALA A 94 -1.88 -4.16 9.39
CA ALA A 94 -1.80 -4.56 7.99
C ALA A 94 -0.42 -5.15 7.63
N ALA A 95 0.68 -4.54 8.12
CA ALA A 95 2.02 -5.09 7.92
C ALA A 95 2.20 -6.46 8.61
N TRP A 96 1.70 -6.60 9.84
CA TRP A 96 1.83 -7.81 10.64
C TRP A 96 1.00 -8.97 10.10
N TYR A 97 -0.28 -8.72 9.83
CA TYR A 97 -1.24 -9.70 9.30
C TYR A 97 -1.28 -9.75 7.78
N GLY A 98 -0.30 -9.15 7.11
CA GLY A 98 -0.37 -8.97 5.67
C GLY A 98 -0.43 -10.26 4.85
N ASP A 99 0.11 -11.38 5.36
CA ASP A 99 -0.03 -12.66 4.66
C ASP A 99 -1.46 -13.21 4.78
N ARG A 100 -2.11 -13.01 5.94
CA ARG A 100 -3.52 -13.32 6.16
C ARG A 100 -4.42 -12.45 5.31
N SER A 101 -4.17 -11.13 5.26
CA SER A 101 -4.94 -10.18 4.45
C SER A 101 -4.86 -10.46 2.94
N LEU A 102 -3.76 -11.04 2.47
CA LEU A 102 -3.59 -11.47 1.08
C LEU A 102 -4.09 -12.91 0.84
N GLY A 103 -4.52 -13.63 1.88
CA GLY A 103 -4.98 -15.02 1.79
C GLY A 103 -3.85 -16.03 1.51
N ILE A 104 -2.60 -15.70 1.85
CA ILE A 104 -1.42 -16.53 1.53
C ILE A 104 -0.73 -17.16 2.75
N GLU A 105 -1.23 -16.92 3.96
CA GLU A 105 -0.63 -17.41 5.21
C GLU A 105 -0.44 -18.93 5.23
N ASN A 106 -1.43 -19.68 4.74
CA ASN A 106 -1.42 -21.15 4.72
C ASN A 106 -0.32 -21.75 3.82
N PHE A 107 0.24 -20.97 2.89
CA PHE A 107 1.25 -21.48 1.96
C PHE A 107 2.69 -21.35 2.47
N LYS A 108 2.91 -20.67 3.61
CA LYS A 108 4.27 -20.45 4.14
C LYS A 108 5.01 -21.76 4.43
N LYS A 109 4.37 -22.68 5.15
CA LYS A 109 4.96 -23.98 5.51
C LYS A 109 5.18 -24.88 4.28
N PRO A 110 4.21 -25.06 3.35
CA PRO A 110 4.45 -25.75 2.08
C PRO A 110 5.62 -25.18 1.27
N LEU A 111 5.74 -23.85 1.19
CA LEU A 111 6.82 -23.17 0.48
C LEU A 111 8.20 -23.40 1.12
N GLU A 112 8.27 -23.54 2.44
CA GLU A 112 9.49 -23.94 3.15
C GLU A 112 9.87 -25.39 2.81
N VAL A 113 8.91 -26.31 2.76
CA VAL A 113 9.14 -27.70 2.34
C VAL A 113 9.68 -27.76 0.91
N TYR A 114 9.04 -27.05 -0.02
CA TYR A 114 9.51 -26.95 -1.41
C TYR A 114 10.97 -26.48 -1.51
N SER A 115 11.33 -25.45 -0.74
CA SER A 115 12.69 -24.91 -0.75
C SER A 115 13.74 -25.91 -0.25
N LYS A 116 13.38 -26.78 0.71
CA LYS A 116 14.25 -27.85 1.21
C LYS A 116 14.42 -28.95 0.18
N THR A 117 13.33 -29.42 -0.44
CA THR A 117 13.36 -30.47 -1.46
C THR A 117 14.23 -30.08 -2.65
N ILE A 118 14.13 -28.85 -3.14
CA ILE A 118 14.98 -28.37 -4.24
C ILE A 118 16.46 -28.28 -3.84
N SER A 119 16.75 -27.90 -2.60
CA SER A 119 18.13 -27.85 -2.11
C SER A 119 18.76 -29.24 -2.10
N GLU A 120 18.02 -30.25 -1.63
CA GLU A 120 18.46 -31.65 -1.59
C GLU A 120 18.67 -32.21 -3.01
N GLU A 121 17.74 -31.96 -3.93
CA GLU A 121 17.87 -32.38 -5.33
C GLU A 121 19.05 -31.70 -6.05
N ALA A 122 19.37 -30.45 -5.69
CA ALA A 122 20.51 -29.73 -6.26
C ALA A 122 21.84 -30.32 -5.78
N ASP A 123 21.94 -30.69 -4.50
CA ASP A 123 23.14 -31.30 -3.92
C ASP A 123 23.39 -32.70 -4.48
N ASP A 124 22.34 -33.52 -4.65
CA ASP A 124 22.45 -34.86 -5.22
C ASP A 124 22.89 -34.84 -6.70
N ASN A 125 22.39 -33.89 -7.49
CA ASN A 125 22.80 -33.72 -8.89
C ASN A 125 24.28 -33.30 -9.01
N ILE A 126 24.80 -32.50 -8.06
CA ILE A 126 26.22 -32.15 -8.02
C ILE A 126 27.08 -33.38 -7.67
N ILE A 127 26.65 -34.19 -6.70
CA ILE A 127 27.37 -35.40 -6.30
C ILE A 127 27.39 -36.43 -7.44
N HIS A 128 26.28 -36.63 -8.15
CA HIS A 128 26.24 -37.54 -9.31
C HIS A 128 27.07 -37.05 -10.50
N THR A 129 27.20 -35.74 -10.69
CA THR A 129 28.06 -35.16 -11.74
C THR A 129 29.56 -35.27 -11.38
N ILE A 130 29.91 -35.27 -10.09
CA ILE A 130 31.31 -35.42 -9.62
C ILE A 130 31.73 -36.90 -9.51
N ALA A 131 30.79 -37.81 -9.20
CA ALA A 131 31.08 -39.23 -9.05
C ALA A 131 31.10 -40.01 -10.38
N GLY A 132 30.76 -39.36 -11.50
CA GLY A 132 30.60 -39.99 -12.80
C GLY A 132 31.39 -39.34 -13.93
N GLU A 133 32.73 -39.25 -13.84
CA GLU A 133 33.61 -39.59 -14.98
C GLU A 133 35.11 -39.66 -14.62
N PRO A 134 35.81 -40.75 -15.01
CA PRO A 134 37.20 -40.68 -15.40
C PRO A 134 37.32 -40.16 -16.84
N SER A 135 38.07 -39.05 -17.02
CA SER A 135 38.89 -38.83 -18.22
C SER A 135 38.15 -38.73 -19.57
N GLY A 136 37.35 -37.69 -19.78
CA GLY A 136 36.70 -37.43 -21.07
C GLY A 136 36.57 -35.95 -21.40
N SER A 137 37.66 -35.34 -21.85
CA SER A 137 37.70 -33.96 -22.39
C SER A 137 36.64 -33.75 -23.50
N TYR A 138 35.48 -33.19 -23.13
CA TYR A 138 34.57 -32.49 -24.03
C TYR A 138 34.22 -31.11 -23.45
N PHE A 139 35.24 -30.25 -23.37
CA PHE A 139 35.01 -28.81 -23.37
C PHE A 139 34.50 -28.43 -24.77
N GLY A 140 33.18 -28.51 -24.94
CA GLY A 140 32.48 -27.93 -26.08
C GLY A 140 32.65 -26.42 -26.05
N SER A 141 33.69 -25.93 -26.73
CA SER A 141 33.88 -24.54 -27.11
C SER A 141 32.58 -24.00 -27.70
N PHE A 142 31.86 -23.18 -26.95
CA PHE A 142 30.83 -22.30 -27.51
C PHE A 142 31.52 -21.36 -28.49
N SER A 143 31.46 -21.73 -29.76
CA SER A 143 31.87 -20.90 -30.89
C SER A 143 30.98 -19.67 -30.92
N ALA A 144 31.53 -18.55 -30.45
CA ALA A 144 31.00 -17.23 -30.68
C ALA A 144 31.13 -16.91 -32.17
N GLN A 145 30.05 -17.10 -32.92
CA GLN A 145 29.96 -16.59 -34.28
C GLN A 145 28.57 -16.02 -34.53
N ASN A 146 28.52 -14.70 -34.34
CA ASN A 146 27.75 -13.70 -35.05
C ASN A 146 26.64 -14.23 -35.98
N ASP A 147 25.39 -14.01 -35.57
CA ASP A 147 24.48 -13.07 -36.24
C ASP A 147 23.08 -13.28 -35.65
N ILE A 148 22.60 -12.25 -34.94
CA ILE A 148 21.22 -11.74 -34.92
C ILE A 148 21.28 -10.64 -33.86
N GLU A 149 21.12 -9.39 -34.31
CA GLU A 149 20.68 -8.27 -33.48
C GLU A 149 19.30 -8.62 -32.89
N LEU A 150 19.29 -9.42 -31.82
CA LEU A 150 18.20 -9.44 -30.87
C LEU A 150 18.76 -8.71 -29.66
N GLU A 151 18.52 -7.40 -29.58
CA GLU A 151 18.47 -6.69 -28.30
C GLU A 151 17.34 -7.32 -27.47
N SER A 152 17.56 -8.55 -27.02
CA SER A 152 16.78 -9.19 -25.99
C SER A 152 17.05 -8.36 -24.75
N ASN A 153 16.17 -7.39 -24.51
CA ASN A 153 16.23 -6.54 -23.33
C ASN A 153 16.42 -7.48 -22.12
N PRO A 154 17.57 -7.42 -21.41
CA PRO A 154 17.90 -8.38 -20.35
C PRO A 154 16.82 -8.42 -19.26
N MET A 155 16.02 -7.37 -19.14
CA MET A 155 14.85 -7.30 -18.27
C MET A 155 13.74 -8.28 -18.67
N LYS A 156 13.46 -8.46 -19.97
CA LYS A 156 12.45 -9.42 -20.47
C LYS A 156 12.85 -10.87 -20.22
N ALA A 157 14.13 -11.20 -20.43
CA ALA A 157 14.65 -12.54 -20.15
C ALA A 157 14.52 -12.91 -18.66
N ASN A 158 14.82 -11.95 -17.78
CA ASN A 158 14.66 -12.13 -16.34
C ASN A 158 13.19 -12.31 -15.94
N LEU A 159 12.28 -11.51 -16.50
CA LEU A 159 10.85 -11.62 -16.24
C LEU A 159 10.31 -13.01 -16.60
N ASN A 160 10.63 -13.50 -17.80
CA ASN A 160 10.19 -14.84 -18.25
C ASN A 160 10.71 -15.95 -17.34
N MET A 161 11.95 -15.84 -16.85
CA MET A 161 12.51 -16.81 -15.90
C MET A 161 11.77 -16.77 -14.55
N VAL A 162 11.45 -15.58 -14.04
CA VAL A 162 10.70 -15.41 -12.78
C VAL A 162 9.28 -15.96 -12.93
N GLN A 163 8.60 -15.68 -14.06
CA GLN A 163 7.27 -16.22 -14.37
C GLN A 163 7.30 -17.75 -14.44
N GLN A 164 8.27 -18.33 -15.14
CA GLN A 164 8.39 -19.79 -15.23
C GLN A 164 8.64 -20.44 -13.86
N LYS A 165 9.51 -19.84 -13.02
CA LYS A 165 9.74 -20.31 -11.65
C LYS A 165 8.49 -20.19 -10.80
N THR A 166 7.74 -19.09 -10.96
CA THR A 166 6.48 -18.83 -10.26
C THR A 166 5.44 -19.87 -10.64
N GLN A 167 5.24 -20.12 -11.93
CA GLN A 167 4.31 -21.13 -12.42
C GLN A 167 4.64 -22.53 -11.86
N ARG A 168 5.90 -22.97 -11.97
CA ARG A 168 6.32 -24.29 -11.45
C ARG A 168 6.06 -24.44 -9.96
N LYS A 169 6.33 -23.39 -9.18
CA LYS A 169 6.05 -23.36 -7.73
C LYS A 169 4.56 -23.40 -7.44
N SER A 170 3.78 -22.63 -8.18
CA SER A 170 2.32 -22.61 -8.08
C SER A 170 1.73 -23.99 -8.36
N ASP A 171 2.16 -24.64 -9.45
CA ASP A 171 1.71 -25.98 -9.83
C ASP A 171 2.07 -27.01 -8.75
N TRP A 172 3.28 -26.92 -8.18
CA TRP A 172 3.68 -27.77 -7.06
C TRP A 172 2.84 -27.54 -5.81
N LEU A 173 2.49 -26.28 -5.48
CA LEU A 173 1.64 -25.96 -4.33
C LEU A 173 0.23 -26.55 -4.50
N VAL A 174 -0.32 -26.50 -5.71
CA VAL A 174 -1.62 -27.10 -6.03
C VAL A 174 -1.56 -28.62 -5.85
N ASP A 175 -0.53 -29.28 -6.39
CA ASP A 175 -0.33 -30.73 -6.22
C ASP A 175 -0.12 -31.12 -4.75
N TYR A 176 0.65 -30.33 -4.00
CA TYR A 176 0.86 -30.53 -2.57
C TYR A 176 -0.44 -30.42 -1.78
N GLY A 177 -1.23 -29.36 -2.01
CA GLY A 177 -2.52 -29.14 -1.35
C GLY A 177 -3.52 -30.26 -1.64
N ASN A 178 -3.57 -30.73 -2.89
CA ASN A 178 -4.42 -31.86 -3.29
C ASN A 178 -4.03 -33.17 -2.57
N LYS A 179 -2.73 -33.38 -2.30
CA LYS A 179 -2.22 -34.57 -1.62
C LYS A 179 -2.43 -34.53 -0.11
N THR A 180 -2.25 -33.37 0.52
CA THR A 180 -2.29 -33.23 1.99
C THR A 180 -3.67 -32.87 2.52
N GLN A 181 -4.56 -32.32 1.68
CA GLN A 181 -5.85 -31.74 2.08
C GLN A 181 -5.70 -30.64 3.16
N GLU A 182 -4.52 -30.01 3.27
CA GLU A 182 -4.26 -28.97 4.28
C GLU A 182 -5.01 -27.66 3.98
N PHE A 183 -5.36 -27.38 2.73
CA PHE A 183 -6.07 -26.17 2.33
C PHE A 183 -7.00 -26.42 1.15
N ASN A 184 -8.15 -25.73 1.15
CA ASN A 184 -9.11 -25.75 0.04
C ASN A 184 -8.83 -24.55 -0.87
N ILE A 185 -8.51 -24.79 -2.14
CA ILE A 185 -8.36 -23.74 -3.15
C ILE A 185 -9.72 -23.61 -3.84
N GLU A 186 -10.36 -22.46 -3.69
CA GLU A 186 -11.61 -22.17 -4.39
C GLU A 186 -11.36 -21.96 -5.89
N ASP A 187 -12.40 -22.23 -6.69
CA ASP A 187 -12.36 -21.92 -8.12
C ASP A 187 -12.08 -20.42 -8.31
N HIS A 188 -11.07 -20.11 -9.12
CA HIS A 188 -10.56 -18.75 -9.39
C HIS A 188 -9.72 -18.10 -8.28
N ASP A 189 -9.43 -18.77 -7.17
CA ASP A 189 -8.44 -18.30 -6.20
C ASP A 189 -7.01 -18.56 -6.71
N ASN A 190 -6.30 -17.50 -7.09
CA ASN A 190 -4.89 -17.56 -7.51
C ASN A 190 -3.92 -17.27 -6.33
N ALA A 191 -4.33 -17.50 -5.07
CA ALA A 191 -3.48 -17.31 -3.91
C ALA A 191 -2.19 -18.15 -3.95
N THR A 192 -2.24 -19.38 -4.50
CA THR A 192 -1.04 -20.22 -4.71
C THR A 192 -0.04 -19.54 -5.65
N TYR A 193 -0.54 -18.94 -6.74
CA TYR A 193 0.28 -18.19 -7.69
C TYR A 193 0.87 -16.93 -7.06
N LEU A 194 0.06 -16.17 -6.31
CA LEU A 194 0.51 -14.97 -5.61
C LEU A 194 1.60 -15.29 -4.56
N ALA A 195 1.41 -16.36 -3.78
CA ALA A 195 2.41 -16.82 -2.81
C ALA A 195 3.71 -17.27 -3.51
N ALA A 196 3.59 -18.03 -4.60
CA ALA A 196 4.73 -18.46 -5.42
C ALA A 196 5.47 -17.26 -6.06
N LEU A 197 4.74 -16.22 -6.48
CA LEU A 197 5.29 -15.00 -7.07
C LEU A 197 6.12 -14.23 -6.03
N LEU A 198 5.54 -14.01 -4.84
CA LEU A 198 6.23 -13.37 -3.73
C LEU A 198 7.49 -14.13 -3.34
N GLN A 199 7.44 -15.47 -3.24
CA GLN A 199 8.64 -16.24 -2.93
C GLN A 199 9.69 -16.19 -4.04
N SER A 200 9.27 -16.12 -5.31
CA SER A 200 10.18 -16.07 -6.48
C SER A 200 10.87 -14.72 -6.66
N LEU A 201 10.27 -13.64 -6.16
CA LEU A 201 10.85 -12.29 -6.15
C LEU A 201 12.05 -12.16 -5.18
N GLY A 202 12.11 -13.00 -4.15
CA GLY A 202 13.05 -12.87 -3.04
C GLY A 202 12.56 -11.89 -1.96
N PRO A 203 13.13 -11.96 -0.74
CA PRO A 203 12.56 -11.32 0.45
C PRO A 203 12.39 -9.80 0.32
N ASP A 204 13.39 -9.10 -0.23
CA ASP A 204 13.36 -7.64 -0.32
C ASP A 204 12.30 -7.14 -1.31
N LYS A 205 12.22 -7.73 -2.51
CA LYS A 205 11.24 -7.36 -3.53
C LYS A 205 9.84 -7.81 -3.14
N ALA A 206 9.71 -8.99 -2.53
CA ALA A 206 8.45 -9.48 -2.01
C ALA A 206 7.89 -8.56 -0.93
N LYS A 207 8.74 -8.10 0.01
CA LYS A 207 8.35 -7.13 1.03
C LYS A 207 7.79 -5.84 0.42
N LYS A 208 8.49 -5.29 -0.59
CA LYS A 208 8.03 -4.07 -1.31
C LYS A 208 6.72 -4.25 -2.05
N LEU A 209 6.58 -5.38 -2.76
CA LEU A 209 5.31 -5.74 -3.42
C LEU A 209 4.20 -5.88 -2.39
N LYS A 210 4.43 -6.64 -1.31
CA LYS A 210 3.46 -6.81 -0.23
C LYS A 210 3.04 -5.47 0.38
N HIS A 211 3.98 -4.57 0.65
CA HIS A 211 3.65 -3.20 1.11
C HIS A 211 2.77 -2.46 0.10
N CYS A 212 3.04 -2.58 -1.20
CA CYS A 212 2.21 -1.99 -2.26
C CYS A 212 0.76 -2.47 -2.21
N LEU A 213 0.57 -3.79 -2.07
CA LEU A 213 -0.75 -4.40 -2.01
C LEU A 213 -1.49 -3.97 -0.74
N LEU A 214 -0.85 -4.04 0.42
CA LEU A 214 -1.45 -3.73 1.73
C LEU A 214 -1.75 -2.25 1.92
N ASN A 215 -1.03 -1.36 1.23
CA ASN A 215 -1.32 0.07 1.23
C ASN A 215 -2.59 0.45 0.45
N SER A 216 -3.27 -0.51 -0.17
CA SER A 216 -4.35 -0.25 -1.14
C SER A 216 -3.90 0.66 -2.29
N SER A 217 -2.60 0.60 -2.62
CA SER A 217 -1.99 1.39 -3.70
C SER A 217 -2.01 0.66 -5.05
N LEU A 218 -2.66 -0.50 -5.12
CA LEU A 218 -2.86 -1.24 -6.35
C LEU A 218 -4.16 -0.79 -7.02
N PHE A 219 -4.05 -0.46 -8.30
CA PHE A 219 -5.17 -0.11 -9.16
C PHE A 219 -5.23 -1.04 -10.37
N VAL A 220 -6.43 -1.19 -10.91
CA VAL A 220 -6.64 -1.76 -12.25
C VAL A 220 -6.98 -0.64 -13.19
N GLY A 221 -6.14 -0.47 -14.22
CA GLY A 221 -6.40 0.40 -15.34
C GLY A 221 -7.32 -0.30 -16.34
N PHE A 222 -8.39 0.39 -16.74
CA PHE A 222 -9.35 -0.09 -17.73
C PHE A 222 -9.93 1.04 -18.58
N ASP A 223 -10.43 0.65 -19.75
CA ASP A 223 -11.16 1.51 -20.67
C ASP A 223 -12.60 0.99 -20.81
N LEU A 224 -13.54 1.90 -21.04
CA LEU A 224 -14.95 1.57 -21.25
C LEU A 224 -15.36 2.00 -22.65
N LEU A 225 -16.19 1.18 -23.31
CA LEU A 225 -16.91 1.58 -24.52
C LEU A 225 -18.12 2.45 -24.17
N ASP A 226 -18.80 2.13 -23.07
CA ASP A 226 -20.00 2.81 -22.62
C ASP A 226 -19.78 3.49 -21.27
N GLU A 227 -19.85 4.82 -21.26
CA GLU A 227 -19.68 5.63 -20.06
C GLU A 227 -20.85 5.49 -19.09
N THR A 228 -22.02 4.95 -19.49
CA THR A 228 -23.13 4.77 -18.56
C THR A 228 -22.83 3.72 -17.48
N LEU A 229 -21.88 2.80 -17.72
CA LEU A 229 -21.45 1.81 -16.73
C LEU A 229 -20.61 2.42 -15.59
N LEU A 230 -20.19 3.69 -15.73
CA LEU A 230 -19.39 4.38 -14.71
C LEU A 230 -20.19 4.72 -13.45
N GLU A 231 -21.51 4.89 -13.54
CA GLU A 231 -22.34 5.28 -12.39
C GLU A 231 -22.32 4.22 -11.27
N ASP A 232 -22.09 2.96 -11.64
CA ASP A 232 -22.06 1.83 -10.69
C ASP A 232 -20.64 1.51 -10.18
N LEU A 233 -19.59 2.17 -10.68
CA LEU A 233 -18.20 1.82 -10.39
C LEU A 233 -17.55 2.89 -9.51
N ASN A 234 -16.78 2.47 -8.51
CA ASN A 234 -15.91 3.39 -7.78
C ASN A 234 -14.61 3.59 -8.57
N TYR A 235 -14.64 4.52 -9.53
CA TYR A 235 -13.52 4.80 -10.43
C TYR A 235 -12.93 6.19 -10.23
N ILE A 236 -11.66 6.33 -10.61
CA ILE A 236 -10.94 7.59 -10.66
C ILE A 236 -10.36 7.75 -12.07
N LYS A 237 -10.45 8.95 -12.64
CA LYS A 237 -9.78 9.21 -13.93
C LYS A 237 -8.27 9.20 -13.74
N THR A 238 -7.55 8.60 -14.68
CA THR A 238 -6.08 8.46 -14.58
C THR A 238 -5.35 9.80 -14.41
N ASP A 239 -5.86 10.88 -15.00
CA ASP A 239 -5.30 12.23 -14.86
C ASP A 239 -5.51 12.86 -13.46
N GLN A 240 -6.40 12.29 -12.65
CA GLN A 240 -6.71 12.71 -11.28
C GLN A 240 -5.92 11.94 -10.21
N ILE A 241 -5.06 11.00 -10.59
CA ILE A 241 -4.25 10.19 -9.68
C ILE A 241 -2.80 10.08 -10.18
N ARG A 242 -1.85 9.95 -9.24
CA ARG A 242 -0.45 9.68 -9.58
C ARG A 242 -0.19 8.19 -9.59
N VAL A 243 -0.19 7.63 -10.80
CA VAL A 243 -0.13 6.20 -11.02
C VAL A 243 1.03 5.85 -11.97
N ILE A 244 1.67 4.72 -11.72
CA ILE A 244 2.71 4.13 -12.58
C ILE A 244 2.37 2.67 -12.90
N GLY A 245 3.01 2.08 -13.89
CA GLY A 245 2.73 0.70 -14.34
C GLY A 245 2.01 0.66 -15.69
N LEU A 246 1.60 -0.54 -16.10
CA LEU A 246 1.03 -0.78 -17.43
C LEU A 246 -0.38 -0.20 -17.58
N GLY A 247 -1.16 -0.14 -16.49
CA GLY A 247 -2.53 0.37 -16.51
C GLY A 247 -2.63 1.89 -16.58
N VAL A 248 -1.52 2.63 -16.53
CA VAL A 248 -1.48 4.10 -16.74
C VAL A 248 -1.95 4.50 -18.14
N ALA A 249 -1.84 3.60 -19.11
CA ALA A 249 -2.31 3.84 -20.46
C ALA A 249 -3.85 3.91 -20.57
N CYS A 250 -4.57 3.44 -19.56
CA CYS A 250 -6.04 3.42 -19.53
C CYS A 250 -6.61 4.75 -19.02
N LYS A 251 -7.84 5.08 -19.43
CA LYS A 251 -8.55 6.33 -19.06
C LYS A 251 -9.03 6.30 -17.60
N TYR A 252 -9.40 5.13 -17.10
CA TYR A 252 -9.96 4.95 -15.77
C TYR A 252 -9.11 4.00 -14.93
N GLN A 253 -9.13 4.25 -13.63
CA GLN A 253 -8.46 3.46 -12.60
C GLN A 253 -9.50 3.06 -11.55
N ALA A 254 -9.42 1.85 -11.05
CA ALA A 254 -10.18 1.43 -9.87
C ALA A 254 -9.26 0.76 -8.86
N SER A 255 -9.44 1.10 -7.59
CA SER A 255 -8.63 0.56 -6.49
C SER A 255 -8.97 -0.91 -6.26
N VAL A 256 -7.95 -1.71 -5.98
CA VAL A 256 -8.10 -3.13 -5.62
C VAL A 256 -7.83 -3.30 -4.13
N ALA A 257 -8.82 -3.83 -3.42
CA ALA A 257 -8.64 -4.18 -2.02
C ALA A 257 -7.61 -5.32 -1.87
N PRO A 258 -6.76 -5.34 -0.82
CA PRO A 258 -5.73 -6.35 -0.64
C PRO A 258 -6.27 -7.80 -0.69
N SER A 259 -7.44 -8.05 -0.09
CA SER A 259 -8.10 -9.35 -0.07
C SER A 259 -8.56 -9.84 -1.44
N VAL A 260 -8.76 -8.92 -2.40
CA VAL A 260 -9.23 -9.24 -3.74
C VAL A 260 -8.06 -9.54 -4.69
N VAL A 261 -6.84 -9.16 -4.33
CA VAL A 261 -5.64 -9.35 -5.17
C VAL A 261 -5.43 -10.81 -5.55
N ARG A 262 -5.71 -11.75 -4.64
CA ARG A 262 -5.55 -13.19 -4.90
C ARG A 262 -6.42 -13.72 -6.03
N TYR A 263 -7.50 -13.03 -6.39
CA TYR A 263 -8.39 -13.45 -7.49
C TYR A 263 -7.97 -12.86 -8.83
N LEU A 264 -7.01 -11.92 -8.87
CA LEU A 264 -6.56 -11.38 -10.13
C LEU A 264 -6.00 -12.49 -11.04
N PRO A 265 -6.28 -12.45 -12.36
CA PRO A 265 -5.69 -13.39 -13.30
C PRO A 265 -4.17 -13.42 -13.20
N THR A 266 -3.56 -14.57 -13.45
CA THR A 266 -2.10 -14.74 -13.41
C THR A 266 -1.36 -13.73 -14.31
N THR A 267 -1.94 -13.39 -15.46
CA THR A 267 -1.40 -12.36 -16.37
C THR A 267 -1.41 -10.94 -15.80
N MET A 268 -2.28 -10.64 -14.84
CA MET A 268 -2.28 -9.38 -14.09
C MET A 268 -1.35 -9.45 -12.88
N LEU A 269 -1.31 -10.60 -12.18
CA LEU A 269 -0.36 -10.84 -11.10
C LEU A 269 1.09 -10.75 -11.59
N ASP A 270 1.38 -11.22 -12.80
CA ASP A 270 2.70 -11.10 -13.41
C ASP A 270 3.16 -9.66 -13.60
N GLN A 271 2.23 -8.73 -13.86
CA GLN A 271 2.55 -7.30 -14.00
C GLN A 271 2.99 -6.69 -12.65
N LEU A 272 2.63 -7.31 -11.51
CA LEU A 272 3.05 -6.86 -10.19
C LEU A 272 4.55 -6.98 -9.97
N TYR A 273 5.28 -7.74 -10.80
CA TYR A 273 6.75 -7.83 -10.76
C TYR A 273 7.41 -6.44 -10.77
N ASP A 274 6.93 -5.55 -11.65
CA ASP A 274 7.46 -4.20 -11.82
C ASP A 274 7.13 -3.27 -10.64
N SER A 275 6.12 -3.64 -9.82
CA SER A 275 5.67 -2.81 -8.71
C SER A 275 6.69 -2.75 -7.55
N SER A 276 7.62 -3.71 -7.48
CA SER A 276 8.69 -3.76 -6.49
C SER A 276 9.62 -2.53 -6.53
N SER A 277 9.57 -1.76 -7.63
CA SER A 277 10.33 -0.51 -7.82
C SER A 277 9.61 0.75 -7.31
N VAL A 278 8.30 0.66 -7.04
CA VAL A 278 7.47 1.80 -6.61
C VAL A 278 7.75 2.19 -5.17
N ASP A 279 8.07 1.20 -4.35
CA ASP A 279 8.29 1.40 -2.93
C ASP A 279 9.61 2.12 -2.66
N ARG A 280 9.54 3.22 -1.90
CA ARG A 280 10.70 4.02 -1.49
C ARG A 280 10.85 3.90 0.02
N VAL A 281 12.06 3.57 0.44
CA VAL A 281 12.38 3.58 1.86
C VAL A 281 12.24 5.01 2.39
N PRO A 282 11.43 5.24 3.44
CA PRO A 282 11.06 6.56 3.94
C PRO A 282 12.17 7.20 4.79
N TYR A 283 13.41 7.24 4.29
CA TYR A 283 14.58 7.71 5.05
C TYR A 283 14.42 9.16 5.53
N LYS A 284 13.72 10.01 4.76
CA LYS A 284 13.54 11.42 5.09
C LYS A 284 12.56 11.58 6.25
N GLU A 285 11.45 10.87 6.17
CA GLU A 285 10.40 10.85 7.18
C GLU A 285 10.95 10.28 8.48
N VAL A 286 11.66 9.14 8.41
CA VAL A 286 12.34 8.55 9.56
C VAL A 286 13.37 9.52 10.15
N PHE A 287 14.19 10.18 9.34
CA PHE A 287 15.14 11.18 9.84
C PHE A 287 14.44 12.36 10.56
N ILE A 288 13.35 12.89 9.98
CA ILE A 288 12.56 13.97 10.59
C ILE A 288 12.00 13.51 11.94
N THR A 289 11.44 12.29 12.03
CA THR A 289 10.94 11.75 13.30
C THR A 289 12.03 11.59 14.35
N LEU A 290 13.24 11.16 13.96
CA LEU A 290 14.36 11.02 14.90
C LEU A 290 14.82 12.37 15.45
N VAL A 291 14.91 13.40 14.59
CA VAL A 291 15.24 14.76 15.01
C VAL A 291 14.15 15.30 15.95
N GLN A 292 12.87 15.10 15.63
CA GLN A 292 11.75 15.49 16.47
C GLN A 292 11.80 14.78 17.84
N LEU A 293 12.05 13.47 17.84
CA LEU A 293 12.17 12.67 19.07
C LEU A 293 13.33 13.19 19.94
N GLY A 294 14.49 13.44 19.35
CA GLY A 294 15.65 14.01 20.05
C GLY A 294 15.35 15.39 20.65
N TYR A 295 14.72 16.29 19.89
CA TYR A 295 14.29 17.59 20.40
C TYR A 295 13.31 17.46 21.58
N THR A 296 12.31 16.60 21.44
CA THR A 296 11.29 16.37 22.47
C THR A 296 11.90 15.83 23.76
N VAL A 297 12.85 14.90 23.65
CA VAL A 297 13.59 14.36 24.80
C VAL A 297 14.42 15.44 25.49
N ILE A 298 15.15 16.27 24.73
CA ILE A 298 15.95 17.37 25.29
C ILE A 298 15.08 18.36 26.06
N GLU A 299 13.94 18.77 25.48
CA GLU A 299 13.00 19.70 26.15
C GLU A 299 12.35 19.09 27.40
N CYS A 300 11.99 17.80 27.36
CA CYS A 300 11.45 17.10 28.51
C CYS A 300 12.47 16.98 29.66
N LEU A 301 13.75 16.80 29.34
CA LEU A 301 14.83 16.68 30.33
C LEU A 301 15.34 18.03 30.83
N ASN A 302 15.01 19.14 30.17
CA ASN A 302 15.46 20.47 30.57
C ASN A 302 14.91 20.82 31.98
N PRO A 303 15.79 20.98 32.99
CA PRO A 303 15.37 21.28 34.36
C PRO A 303 14.76 22.69 34.46
N ASN A 304 15.14 23.60 33.57
CA ASN A 304 14.65 24.99 33.57
C ASN A 304 13.20 25.09 33.07
N ASN A 305 12.68 24.04 32.42
CA ASN A 305 11.29 23.96 32.01
C ASN A 305 10.46 23.36 33.17
N GLU A 306 10.13 24.18 34.17
CA GLU A 306 9.33 23.73 35.32
C GLU A 306 7.86 23.44 34.96
N ASN A 307 7.43 23.86 33.78
CA ASN A 307 6.05 23.69 33.35
C ASN A 307 5.75 22.21 33.01
N LYS A 308 5.23 21.48 34.00
CA LYS A 308 4.79 20.09 33.89
C LYS A 308 3.79 19.89 32.74
N TRP A 309 2.96 20.89 32.44
CA TRP A 309 1.98 20.84 31.36
C TRP A 309 2.64 20.67 29.99
N ILE A 310 3.68 21.48 29.71
CA ILE A 310 4.44 21.40 28.44
C ILE A 310 5.08 20.02 28.33
N LYS A 311 5.65 19.51 29.42
CA LYS A 311 6.26 18.18 29.46
C LYS A 311 5.26 17.07 29.16
N SER A 312 4.05 17.13 29.70
CA SER A 312 2.98 16.18 29.39
C SER A 312 2.57 16.22 27.92
N VAL A 313 2.35 17.42 27.35
CA VAL A 313 2.00 17.59 25.94
C VAL A 313 3.10 17.05 25.03
N LEU A 314 4.36 17.41 25.31
CA LEU A 314 5.53 16.89 24.59
C LEU A 314 5.64 15.36 24.66
N LEU A 315 5.35 14.75 25.82
CA LEU A 315 5.35 13.30 25.98
C LEU A 315 4.28 12.61 25.13
N VAL A 316 3.07 13.18 25.04
CA VAL A 316 2.01 12.66 24.16
C VAL A 316 2.48 12.70 22.70
N TYR A 317 3.02 13.82 22.23
CA TYR A 317 3.58 13.92 20.88
C TYR A 317 4.73 12.96 20.64
N MET A 318 5.55 12.71 21.66
CA MET A 318 6.63 11.73 21.59
C MET A 318 6.09 10.34 21.27
N ILE A 319 5.08 9.88 22.03
CA ILE A 319 4.44 8.57 21.83
C ILE A 319 3.82 8.49 20.44
N MET A 320 3.11 9.53 20.02
CA MET A 320 2.50 9.59 18.69
C MET A 320 3.54 9.54 17.57
N SER A 321 4.63 10.31 17.69
CA SER A 321 5.73 10.32 16.73
C SER A 321 6.42 8.96 16.66
N MET A 322 6.63 8.29 17.80
CA MET A 322 7.16 6.93 17.84
C MET A 322 6.23 5.94 17.12
N GLY A 323 4.92 6.02 17.38
CA GLY A 323 3.92 5.21 16.69
C GLY A 323 3.93 5.41 15.18
N GLN A 324 3.97 6.66 14.71
CA GLN A 324 4.08 6.99 13.28
C GLN A 324 5.37 6.47 12.67
N THR A 325 6.50 6.63 13.35
CA THR A 325 7.79 6.08 12.89
C THR A 325 7.70 4.57 12.73
N LEU A 326 7.13 3.89 13.73
CA LEU A 326 6.94 2.44 13.69
C LEU A 326 6.01 2.03 12.53
N SER A 327 4.92 2.75 12.31
CA SER A 327 4.00 2.53 11.19
C SER A 327 4.70 2.67 9.83
N ILE A 328 5.53 3.69 9.66
CA ILE A 328 6.32 3.95 8.45
C ILE A 328 7.38 2.84 8.21
N LEU A 329 7.97 2.29 9.28
CA LEU A 329 8.92 1.19 9.20
C LEU A 329 8.24 -0.16 8.95
N ALA A 330 7.07 -0.37 9.55
CA ALA A 330 6.27 -1.57 9.40
C ALA A 330 5.73 -1.66 7.97
N LEU A 331 5.21 -0.54 7.46
CA LEU A 331 4.62 -0.44 6.14
C LEU A 331 5.19 0.79 5.43
N HIS A 332 5.97 0.57 4.37
CA HIS A 332 6.65 1.66 3.69
C HIS A 332 5.67 2.58 2.94
N THR A 333 6.01 3.86 2.88
CA THR A 333 5.27 4.86 2.12
C THR A 333 5.55 4.73 0.64
N GLN A 334 4.51 4.87 -0.17
CA GLN A 334 4.66 4.96 -1.62
C GLN A 334 4.48 6.39 -2.08
N GLU A 335 5.11 6.76 -3.19
CA GLU A 335 4.91 8.09 -3.82
C GLU A 335 3.91 8.04 -4.98
N PHE A 336 3.75 6.86 -5.57
CA PHE A 336 2.86 6.59 -6.69
C PHE A 336 2.06 5.33 -6.40
N ALA A 337 0.82 5.31 -6.87
CA ALA A 337 0.05 4.08 -6.97
C ALA A 337 0.59 3.21 -8.12
N PHE A 338 0.48 1.89 -8.01
CA PHE A 338 0.80 0.98 -9.10
C PHE A 338 -0.49 0.53 -9.80
N SER A 339 -0.52 0.57 -11.13
CA SER A 339 -1.67 0.14 -11.91
C SER A 339 -1.32 -0.99 -12.86
N VAL A 340 -2.06 -2.08 -12.71
CA VAL A 340 -2.04 -3.21 -13.65
C VAL A 340 -3.04 -2.95 -14.76
N ARG A 341 -2.65 -3.27 -15.99
CA ARG A 341 -3.54 -3.16 -17.14
C ARG A 341 -4.42 -4.39 -17.20
N TYR A 342 -5.73 -4.19 -17.19
CA TYR A 342 -6.63 -5.25 -17.59
C TYR A 342 -6.47 -5.50 -19.09
N ARG A 343 -6.08 -6.72 -19.41
CA ARG A 343 -6.31 -7.29 -20.74
C ARG A 343 -7.30 -8.43 -20.51
N PRO A 344 -8.54 -8.32 -20.97
CA PRO A 344 -9.39 -9.49 -21.01
C PRO A 344 -8.64 -10.52 -21.84
N GLY A 345 -8.36 -11.66 -21.22
CA GLY A 345 -7.97 -12.81 -22.00
C GLY A 345 -9.08 -13.05 -23.02
N HIS A 346 -8.71 -13.47 -24.23
CA HIS A 346 -9.69 -14.03 -25.16
C HIS A 346 -10.65 -14.91 -24.36
N PRO A 347 -11.97 -14.67 -24.43
CA PRO A 347 -12.93 -15.40 -23.62
C PRO A 347 -12.65 -16.88 -23.81
N LYS A 348 -12.16 -17.55 -22.75
CA LYS A 348 -12.05 -19.00 -22.78
C LYS A 348 -13.46 -19.50 -23.05
N GLN A 349 -13.59 -20.15 -24.20
CA GLN A 349 -14.80 -20.70 -24.77
C GLN A 349 -15.73 -21.28 -23.71
N ASN A 350 -17.00 -20.92 -23.85
CA ASN A 350 -18.18 -21.65 -23.41
C ASN A 350 -18.07 -22.20 -21.99
N ILE A 351 -18.48 -21.38 -21.02
CA ILE A 351 -19.31 -21.90 -19.94
C ILE A 351 -20.50 -22.56 -20.65
N SER A 352 -20.35 -23.86 -20.87
CA SER A 352 -21.41 -24.77 -21.27
C SER A 352 -22.53 -24.58 -20.25
N SER A 353 -23.49 -23.74 -20.62
CA SER A 353 -24.80 -23.69 -19.99
C SER A 353 -25.54 -24.98 -20.34
N ASP A 354 -25.05 -26.11 -19.83
CA ASP A 354 -25.88 -27.29 -19.59
C ASP A 354 -26.73 -27.04 -18.35
N ASN A 355 -27.46 -25.93 -18.38
CA ASN A 355 -28.67 -25.76 -17.62
C ASN A 355 -29.79 -25.86 -18.64
N THR A 356 -30.28 -27.09 -18.77
CA THR A 356 -31.53 -27.49 -19.41
C THR A 356 -32.69 -26.68 -18.83
N CYS A 357 -32.83 -25.42 -19.25
CA CYS A 357 -34.08 -24.70 -19.15
C CYS A 357 -34.92 -25.13 -20.35
N THR A 358 -35.89 -25.98 -20.05
CA THR A 358 -37.01 -26.32 -20.94
C THR A 358 -37.61 -25.05 -21.54
N PRO A 359 -37.83 -25.00 -22.86
CA PRO A 359 -38.52 -23.87 -23.48
C PRO A 359 -40.00 -23.95 -23.12
N ALA A 360 -40.44 -23.05 -22.25
CA ALA A 360 -41.85 -22.66 -22.20
C ALA A 360 -42.07 -21.58 -23.26
N SER A 361 -43.08 -21.83 -24.08
CA SER A 361 -43.48 -21.14 -25.30
C SER A 361 -43.56 -19.61 -25.21
N ASP A 362 -43.22 -19.02 -26.35
CA ASP A 362 -43.88 -17.86 -26.98
C ASP A 362 -44.08 -16.59 -26.15
N THR A 363 -43.30 -15.56 -26.46
CA THR A 363 -43.88 -14.35 -27.06
C THR A 363 -42.81 -13.46 -27.72
N HIS A 364 -43.13 -13.10 -28.97
CA HIS A 364 -42.49 -12.09 -29.80
C HIS A 364 -42.04 -10.83 -29.05
N LEU A 365 -40.78 -10.43 -29.25
CA LEU A 365 -40.42 -9.02 -29.34
C LEU A 365 -39.12 -8.84 -30.13
N ASP A 366 -39.29 -8.52 -31.41
CA ASP A 366 -38.30 -7.87 -32.26
C ASP A 366 -37.78 -6.59 -31.59
N LYS A 367 -36.46 -6.47 -31.47
CA LYS A 367 -35.75 -5.21 -31.58
C LYS A 367 -34.31 -5.44 -32.02
N ASP A 368 -34.12 -5.22 -33.32
CA ASP A 368 -32.85 -5.04 -34.01
C ASP A 368 -31.89 -4.14 -33.23
N PHE A 369 -30.79 -4.72 -32.74
CA PHE A 369 -29.52 -4.01 -32.57
C PHE A 369 -28.55 -4.52 -33.64
N GLY A 370 -28.68 -3.95 -34.84
CA GLY A 370 -27.77 -4.18 -35.95
C GLY A 370 -26.42 -3.50 -35.71
N CYS A 371 -25.48 -4.22 -35.09
CA CYS A 371 -24.05 -3.93 -35.24
C CYS A 371 -23.55 -4.52 -36.57
N THR A 372 -23.92 -3.90 -37.69
CA THR A 372 -23.24 -4.16 -38.97
C THR A 372 -21.93 -3.39 -39.00
N SER A 373 -20.84 -4.05 -38.63
CA SER A 373 -19.48 -3.62 -38.94
C SER A 373 -19.23 -3.78 -40.45
N ARG A 374 -19.16 -2.65 -41.15
CA ARG A 374 -18.61 -2.59 -42.52
C ARG A 374 -17.10 -2.87 -42.45
N PRO A 375 -16.54 -3.80 -43.23
CA PRO A 375 -15.11 -3.91 -43.37
C PRO A 375 -14.63 -2.74 -44.25
N LEU A 376 -13.89 -1.80 -43.66
CA LEU A 376 -13.11 -0.83 -44.41
C LEU A 376 -11.82 -1.52 -44.84
N GLU A 377 -11.82 -1.95 -46.09
CA GLU A 377 -10.69 -2.53 -46.79
C GLU A 377 -9.68 -1.42 -47.12
N GLY A 378 -8.48 -1.52 -46.55
CA GLY A 378 -7.32 -0.73 -46.96
C GLY A 378 -6.89 0.39 -46.01
N GLN A 379 -6.38 0.05 -44.83
CA GLN A 379 -5.37 0.86 -44.13
C GLN A 379 -4.67 0.04 -43.03
N ASN A 380 -3.38 -0.25 -43.26
CA ASN A 380 -2.29 -0.62 -42.33
C ASN A 380 -2.65 -1.41 -41.05
N GLU A 381 -2.24 -2.68 -41.05
CA GLU A 381 -2.35 -3.69 -39.97
C GLU A 381 -1.60 -3.39 -38.66
N THR A 382 -1.25 -2.14 -38.35
CA THR A 382 -0.56 -1.79 -37.09
C THR A 382 -1.42 -1.05 -36.07
N ALA A 383 -2.71 -0.82 -36.34
CA ALA A 383 -3.61 -0.06 -35.46
C ALA A 383 -4.73 -0.86 -34.77
N ASN A 384 -4.95 -2.14 -35.13
CA ASN A 384 -6.13 -2.90 -34.66
C ASN A 384 -5.92 -3.81 -33.45
N GLU A 385 -4.73 -3.84 -32.84
CA GLU A 385 -4.48 -4.64 -31.61
C GLU A 385 -4.87 -3.89 -30.31
N TYR A 386 -5.68 -2.83 -30.41
CA TYR A 386 -6.05 -1.98 -29.26
C TYR A 386 -7.53 -2.08 -28.83
N CYS A 387 -8.38 -2.85 -29.51
CA CYS A 387 -9.83 -2.75 -29.27
C CYS A 387 -10.47 -3.71 -28.27
N ASP A 388 -9.81 -4.76 -27.78
CA ASP A 388 -10.57 -5.79 -27.06
C ASP A 388 -10.49 -5.74 -25.53
N ALA A 389 -10.07 -4.63 -24.91
CA ALA A 389 -9.97 -4.54 -23.44
C ALA A 389 -11.18 -3.95 -22.70
N VAL A 390 -12.39 -4.28 -23.14
CA VAL A 390 -13.61 -3.63 -22.67
C VAL A 390 -14.24 -4.41 -21.52
N ILE A 391 -14.43 -3.74 -20.38
CA ILE A 391 -15.24 -4.28 -19.29
C ILE A 391 -16.72 -4.26 -19.71
N HIS A 392 -17.33 -5.43 -19.84
CA HIS A 392 -18.77 -5.57 -19.93
C HIS A 392 -19.38 -6.05 -18.59
N LYS A 393 -20.68 -5.77 -18.40
CA LYS A 393 -21.46 -6.23 -17.25
C LYS A 393 -21.37 -7.76 -17.12
N GLY A 394 -21.01 -8.24 -15.93
CA GLY A 394 -20.84 -9.67 -15.64
C GLY A 394 -19.44 -10.23 -15.90
N SER A 395 -18.50 -9.45 -16.45
CA SER A 395 -17.08 -9.89 -16.49
C SER A 395 -16.52 -10.06 -15.08
N PHE A 396 -15.53 -10.94 -14.93
CA PHE A 396 -14.79 -11.08 -13.67
C PHE A 396 -14.32 -9.72 -13.13
N LEU A 397 -13.76 -8.87 -14.01
CA LEU A 397 -13.32 -7.55 -13.59
C LEU A 397 -14.50 -6.67 -13.19
N TYR A 398 -15.64 -6.71 -13.90
CA TYR A 398 -16.83 -5.97 -13.46
C TYR A 398 -17.30 -6.40 -12.07
N GLN A 399 -17.29 -7.70 -11.76
CA GLN A 399 -17.65 -8.21 -10.43
C GLN A 399 -16.65 -7.76 -9.36
N VAL A 400 -15.35 -7.82 -9.67
CA VAL A 400 -14.27 -7.31 -8.82
C VAL A 400 -14.39 -5.79 -8.58
N LEU A 401 -14.72 -5.01 -9.63
CA LEU A 401 -14.76 -3.55 -9.57
C LEU A 401 -16.03 -2.99 -8.95
N GLN A 402 -17.17 -3.68 -9.08
CA GLN A 402 -18.37 -3.27 -8.37
C GLN A 402 -18.25 -3.43 -6.86
N GLY A 403 -17.18 -4.05 -6.36
CA GLY A 403 -17.09 -4.46 -4.96
C GLY A 403 -18.28 -5.34 -4.57
N LEU A 404 -18.97 -5.91 -5.58
CA LEU A 404 -20.07 -6.83 -5.39
C LEU A 404 -19.44 -8.05 -4.75
N ASN A 405 -19.48 -8.12 -3.43
CA ASN A 405 -20.03 -9.25 -2.67
C ASN A 405 -19.99 -10.63 -3.36
N ILE A 406 -18.87 -11.00 -3.97
CA ILE A 406 -18.57 -12.40 -4.30
C ILE A 406 -18.57 -13.21 -2.98
N TYR A 407 -18.47 -12.52 -1.82
CA TYR A 407 -18.41 -13.11 -0.48
C TYR A 407 -19.40 -12.51 0.55
N THR A 408 -20.69 -12.31 0.23
CA THR A 408 -21.69 -12.09 1.33
C THR A 408 -22.25 -13.36 1.96
N ASN A 409 -21.96 -14.56 1.44
CA ASN A 409 -22.58 -15.79 1.99
C ASN A 409 -21.59 -16.80 2.57
N THR A 410 -20.28 -16.56 2.49
CA THR A 410 -19.27 -17.34 3.20
C THR A 410 -18.52 -16.41 4.14
N GLU A 411 -19.02 -16.39 5.38
CA GLU A 411 -18.30 -16.21 6.65
C GLU A 411 -16.76 -16.15 6.47
N GLU A 412 -15.98 -15.15 6.86
CA GLU A 412 -16.15 -13.97 7.71
C GLU A 412 -15.34 -12.84 7.04
N PRO A 413 -15.82 -11.57 7.00
CA PRO A 413 -14.90 -10.45 6.79
C PRO A 413 -13.73 -10.62 7.77
N LEU A 414 -12.48 -10.37 7.35
CA LEU A 414 -11.29 -10.33 8.22
C LEU A 414 -11.71 -9.94 9.63
N ASP A 415 -11.71 -10.92 10.53
CA ASP A 415 -12.55 -10.98 11.72
C ASP A 415 -12.74 -9.57 12.30
N PRO A 416 -13.90 -8.91 12.11
CA PRO A 416 -14.09 -7.52 12.53
C PRO A 416 -13.85 -7.35 14.04
N TYR A 417 -13.83 -8.47 14.76
CA TYR A 417 -13.42 -8.59 16.13
C TYR A 417 -11.95 -8.21 16.39
N GLU A 418 -11.00 -8.62 15.54
CA GLU A 418 -9.58 -8.26 15.70
C GLU A 418 -9.35 -6.77 15.46
N GLU A 419 -9.96 -6.20 14.41
CA GLU A 419 -9.90 -4.75 14.18
C GLU A 419 -10.62 -3.98 15.30
N SER A 420 -11.77 -4.48 15.78
CA SER A 420 -12.52 -3.83 16.86
C SER A 420 -11.76 -3.83 18.19
N VAL A 421 -11.13 -4.93 18.58
CA VAL A 421 -10.34 -5.01 19.82
C VAL A 421 -9.12 -4.09 19.73
N TRP A 422 -8.41 -4.09 18.60
CA TRP A 422 -7.27 -3.22 18.41
C TRP A 422 -7.68 -1.75 18.39
N ASN A 423 -8.75 -1.40 17.68
CA ASN A 423 -9.31 -0.05 17.68
C ASN A 423 -9.74 0.37 19.08
N PHE A 424 -10.33 -0.53 19.88
CA PHE A 424 -10.66 -0.26 21.27
C PHE A 424 -9.42 0.04 22.12
N PHE A 425 -8.37 -0.78 22.05
CA PHE A 425 -7.12 -0.52 22.77
C PHE A 425 -6.48 0.80 22.34
N VAL A 426 -6.54 1.12 21.05
CA VAL A 426 -5.99 2.36 20.50
C VAL A 426 -6.77 3.56 21.00
N VAL A 427 -8.11 3.53 20.93
CA VAL A 427 -9.00 4.55 21.48
C VAL A 427 -8.76 4.71 22.98
N VAL A 428 -8.76 3.61 23.74
CA VAL A 428 -8.52 3.65 25.19
C VAL A 428 -7.14 4.23 25.50
N LEU A 429 -6.07 3.79 24.83
CA LEU A 429 -4.73 4.36 25.06
C LEU A 429 -4.67 5.83 24.65
N LEU A 430 -5.34 6.22 23.57
CA LEU A 430 -5.37 7.61 23.09
C LEU A 430 -6.18 8.55 23.97
N PHE A 431 -7.25 8.10 24.61
CA PHE A 431 -8.06 8.95 25.49
C PHE A 431 -7.64 8.83 26.96
N ALA A 432 -7.33 7.62 27.43
CA ALA A 432 -6.93 7.39 28.81
C ALA A 432 -5.52 7.92 29.10
N MET A 433 -4.55 7.81 28.17
CA MET A 433 -3.19 8.29 28.46
C MET A 433 -3.12 9.81 28.63
N PRO A 434 -3.72 10.65 27.75
CA PRO A 434 -3.77 12.10 28.00
C PRO A 434 -4.52 12.45 29.28
N PHE A 435 -5.60 11.71 29.61
CA PHE A 435 -6.33 11.92 30.85
C PHE A 435 -5.50 11.59 32.10
N LEU A 436 -4.78 10.46 32.09
CA LEU A 436 -3.86 10.05 33.16
C LEU A 436 -2.67 11.01 33.28
N LEU A 437 -2.14 11.49 32.15
CA LEU A 437 -1.10 12.53 32.12
C LEU A 437 -1.62 13.87 32.63
N GLY A 438 -2.90 14.17 32.39
CA GLY A 438 -3.62 15.30 32.97
C GLY A 438 -3.72 15.19 34.49
N ILE A 439 -4.11 14.03 35.01
CA ILE A 439 -4.13 13.82 36.47
C ILE A 439 -2.72 13.95 37.06
N TRP A 440 -1.71 13.36 36.42
CA TRP A 440 -0.32 13.40 36.89
C TRP A 440 0.27 14.82 36.94
N ALA A 441 -0.09 15.67 35.99
CA ALA A 441 0.37 17.07 35.96
C ALA A 441 -0.47 18.01 36.82
N ASP A 442 -1.32 17.49 37.71
CA ASP A 442 -2.09 18.25 38.71
C ASP A 442 -3.07 19.27 38.10
N TYR A 443 -3.81 18.84 37.07
CA TYR A 443 -4.77 19.66 36.33
C TYR A 443 -6.00 20.10 37.14
N ALA A 444 -6.14 19.66 38.39
CA ALA A 444 -7.19 20.16 39.29
C ALA A 444 -7.03 21.66 39.63
N SER A 445 -5.85 22.23 39.36
CA SER A 445 -5.49 23.62 39.67
C SER A 445 -5.60 24.60 38.48
N HIS A 446 -5.96 24.14 37.28
CA HIS A 446 -5.82 24.88 36.02
C HIS A 446 -7.16 25.31 35.38
N SER A 447 -7.12 26.36 34.54
CA SER A 447 -8.27 27.04 33.93
C SER A 447 -8.92 26.26 32.79
N THR A 448 -10.21 26.46 32.54
CA THR A 448 -10.99 25.84 31.44
C THR A 448 -10.39 26.04 30.05
N THR A 449 -9.62 27.11 29.84
CA THR A 449 -8.87 27.37 28.60
C THR A 449 -7.69 26.43 28.39
N GLU A 450 -7.05 25.95 29.46
CA GLU A 450 -5.96 24.97 29.37
C GLU A 450 -6.48 23.55 29.07
N TRP A 451 -7.75 23.28 29.39
CA TRP A 451 -8.44 22.04 29.01
C TRP A 451 -8.77 21.97 27.51
N LEU A 452 -9.02 23.12 26.88
CA LEU A 452 -9.42 23.20 25.46
C LEU A 452 -8.25 22.93 24.49
N VAL A 453 -7.01 22.90 24.98
CA VAL A 453 -5.81 22.65 24.16
C VAL A 453 -5.49 21.14 24.04
N LEU A 454 -6.10 20.31 24.89
CA LEU A 454 -5.91 18.85 24.90
C LEU A 454 -7.08 18.07 24.28
N ALA A 455 -8.28 18.64 24.32
CA ALA A 455 -9.46 18.12 23.64
C ALA A 455 -9.40 18.48 22.15
#